data_AF-A0AAW2QGE9-F1
#
_entry.id   AF-A0AAW2QGE9-F1
#
_cell.length_a   1.000
_cell.length_b   1.000
_cell.length_c   1.000
_cell.angle_alpha   90.00
_cell.angle_beta   90.00
_cell.angle_gamma   90.00
#
_symmetry.space_group_name_H-M   'P 1'
#
loop_
_entity.id
_entity.type
_entity.pdbx_description
1 polymer ?
#
loop_
_entity_poly.entity_id
_entity_poly.type
_entity_poly.pdbx_seq_one_letter_code
_entity_poly.pdbx_strand_id
1 'polypeptide(L)'
;MLQLKALCGWTNKSIDLLLELLRDSFPDNVNLPANYYEAQKITNDLAFTYETIDACPNSCMLFRGKDSGLDKCEICNASRYKDTEKKTAAKRMRYFPLKPRLQKFIHVFKNCYPYEMAFRGTNR
;
A
#
# COMPACT_ATOMS: atom_id res chain seq x y z
N MET A 1 -16.58 -3.65 -2.70
CA MET A 1 -17.42 -2.45 -2.93
C MET A 1 -16.75 -1.40 -3.79
N LEU A 2 -15.63 -0.79 -3.37
CA LEU A 2 -15.00 0.30 -4.15
C LEU A 2 -14.47 -0.12 -5.53
N GLN A 3 -14.02 -1.37 -5.68
CA GLN A 3 -13.63 -1.93 -6.98
C GLN A 3 -14.83 -2.05 -7.92
N LEU A 4 -16.00 -2.48 -7.43
CA LEU A 4 -17.24 -2.53 -8.22
C LEU A 4 -17.69 -1.13 -8.63
N LYS A 5 -17.49 -0.13 -7.78
CA LYS A 5 -17.72 1.27 -8.15
C LYS A 5 -16.85 1.70 -9.33
N ALA A 6 -15.55 1.42 -9.27
CA ALA A 6 -14.60 1.79 -10.31
C ALA A 6 -14.84 1.03 -11.63
N LEU A 7 -15.14 -0.27 -11.55
CA LEU A 7 -15.29 -1.14 -12.72
C LEU A 7 -16.69 -1.05 -13.35
N CYS A 8 -17.72 -0.85 -12.53
CA CYS A 8 -19.12 -0.89 -12.96
C CYS A 8 -19.82 0.48 -12.88
N GLY A 9 -19.08 1.57 -12.58
CA GLY A 9 -19.61 2.93 -12.64
C GLY A 9 -20.67 3.27 -11.58
N TRP A 10 -20.64 2.62 -10.42
CA TRP A 10 -21.65 2.88 -9.37
C TRP A 10 -21.56 4.31 -8.84
N THR A 11 -22.70 4.87 -8.41
CA THR A 11 -22.74 6.18 -7.77
C THR A 11 -22.30 6.08 -6.29
N ASN A 12 -22.03 7.21 -5.62
CA ASN A 12 -21.74 7.17 -4.17
C ASN A 12 -22.98 6.70 -3.40
N LYS A 13 -24.16 7.24 -3.78
CA LYS A 13 -25.45 6.88 -3.18
C LYS A 13 -25.74 5.38 -3.24
N SER A 14 -25.44 4.72 -4.37
CA SER A 14 -25.67 3.28 -4.48
C SER A 14 -24.70 2.45 -3.63
N ILE A 15 -23.50 2.96 -3.31
CA ILE A 15 -22.60 2.33 -2.34
C ILE A 15 -23.14 2.54 -0.92
N ASP A 16 -23.65 3.72 -0.59
CA ASP A 16 -24.19 4.03 0.74
C ASP A 16 -25.41 3.14 1.05
N LEU A 17 -26.34 2.99 0.09
CA LEU A 17 -27.49 2.09 0.22
C LEU A 17 -27.06 0.61 0.37
N LEU A 18 -26.02 0.19 -0.36
CA LEU A 18 -25.49 -1.16 -0.20
C LEU A 18 -24.88 -1.35 1.20
N LEU A 19 -24.22 -0.34 1.76
CA LEU A 19 -23.67 -0.39 3.12
C LEU A 19 -24.76 -0.45 4.19
N GLU A 20 -25.91 0.20 3.96
CA GLU A 20 -27.09 0.09 4.83
C GLU A 20 -27.67 -1.32 4.79
N LEU A 21 -27.92 -1.86 3.58
CA LEU A 21 -28.43 -3.22 3.41
C LEU A 21 -27.51 -4.28 4.05
N LEU A 22 -26.20 -4.11 3.91
CA LEU A 22 -25.24 -5.01 4.53
C LEU A 22 -25.27 -4.89 6.06
N ARG A 23 -25.44 -3.70 6.62
CA ARG A 23 -25.58 -3.51 8.08
C ARG A 23 -26.81 -4.23 8.60
N ASP A 24 -27.94 -4.13 7.91
CA ASP A 24 -29.18 -4.82 8.31
C ASP A 24 -29.07 -6.35 8.18
N SER A 25 -28.19 -6.83 7.29
CA SER A 25 -28.00 -8.27 7.03
C SER A 25 -26.99 -8.94 7.95
N PHE A 26 -26.10 -8.18 8.60
CA PHE A 26 -25.07 -8.70 9.50
C PHE A 26 -25.45 -8.43 10.97
N PRO A 27 -24.99 -9.27 11.92
CA PRO A 27 -25.15 -8.97 13.34
C PRO A 27 -24.37 -7.69 13.72
N ASP A 28 -24.82 -6.99 14.78
CA ASP A 28 -24.39 -5.64 15.21
C ASP A 28 -22.87 -5.43 15.41
N ASN A 29 -22.10 -6.52 15.39
CA ASN A 29 -20.68 -6.60 15.70
C ASN A 29 -19.75 -6.58 14.46
N VAL A 30 -20.25 -6.20 13.28
CA VAL A 30 -19.42 -6.03 12.08
C VAL A 30 -19.03 -4.56 11.86
N ASN A 31 -17.73 -4.27 11.88
CA ASN A 31 -17.17 -2.93 11.60
C ASN A 31 -17.22 -2.60 10.10
N LEU A 32 -18.38 -2.17 9.62
CA LEU A 32 -18.59 -1.63 8.27
C LEU A 32 -18.41 -0.10 8.24
N PRO A 33 -17.85 0.48 7.17
CA PRO A 33 -17.81 1.93 7.00
C PRO A 33 -19.22 2.51 6.88
N ALA A 34 -19.47 3.70 7.44
CA ALA A 34 -20.80 4.30 7.47
C ALA A 34 -21.27 4.78 6.08
N ASN A 35 -20.33 5.14 5.21
CA ASN A 35 -20.60 5.62 3.85
C ASN A 35 -19.39 5.40 2.93
N TYR A 36 -19.57 5.75 1.66
CA TYR A 36 -18.56 5.69 0.61
C TYR A 36 -17.27 6.44 0.98
N TYR A 37 -17.37 7.64 1.57
CA TYR A 37 -16.20 8.46 1.89
C TYR A 37 -15.36 7.83 3.00
N GLU A 38 -15.98 7.24 4.01
CA GLU A 38 -15.27 6.47 5.03
C GLU A 38 -14.60 5.23 4.44
N ALA A 39 -15.31 4.49 3.58
CA ALA A 39 -14.74 3.35 2.88
C ALA A 39 -13.53 3.77 2.01
N GLN A 40 -13.66 4.90 1.31
CA GLN A 40 -12.59 5.48 0.49
C GLN A 40 -11.42 5.95 1.36
N LYS A 41 -11.68 6.58 2.50
CA LYS A 41 -10.65 7.00 3.46
C LYS A 41 -9.87 5.81 3.99
N ILE A 42 -10.54 4.77 4.46
CA ILE A 42 -9.90 3.52 4.92
C ILE A 42 -9.04 2.93 3.80
N THR A 43 -9.54 2.93 2.56
CA THR A 43 -8.81 2.41 1.41
C THR A 43 -7.60 3.27 1.02
N ASN A 44 -7.71 4.60 1.14
CA ASN A 44 -6.60 5.52 0.93
C ASN A 44 -5.56 5.42 2.05
N ASP A 45 -6.00 5.23 3.29
CA ASP A 45 -5.12 4.99 4.44
C ASP A 45 -4.39 3.64 4.28
N LEU A 46 -5.04 2.65 3.69
CA LEU A 46 -4.44 1.38 3.26
C LEU A 46 -3.57 1.51 2.00
N ALA A 47 -3.81 2.53 1.17
CA ALA A 47 -3.04 2.77 -0.06
C ALA A 47 -1.64 3.25 0.32
N PHE A 48 -0.77 2.27 0.52
CA PHE A 48 0.62 2.45 0.90
C PHE A 48 1.33 3.31 -0.14
N THR A 49 1.80 4.48 0.30
CA THR A 49 2.72 5.32 -0.48
C THR A 49 3.91 4.47 -0.96
N TYR A 50 4.31 4.68 -2.21
CA TYR A 50 5.48 4.02 -2.78
C TYR A 50 6.59 5.03 -2.98
N GLU A 51 7.81 4.60 -2.70
CA GLU A 51 9.03 5.33 -3.04
C GLU A 51 9.51 4.81 -4.39
N THR A 52 9.95 5.71 -5.25
CA THR A 52 10.59 5.31 -6.51
C THR A 52 12.10 5.34 -6.31
N ILE A 53 12.77 4.24 -6.61
CA ILE A 53 14.23 4.08 -6.49
C ILE A 53 14.78 3.80 -7.88
N ASP A 54 15.89 4.43 -8.23
CA ASP A 54 16.57 4.14 -9.48
C ASP A 54 17.31 2.81 -9.37
N ALA A 55 17.26 2.03 -10.43
CA ALA A 55 17.91 0.73 -10.52
C ALA A 55 18.91 0.72 -11.66
N CYS A 56 19.95 -0.09 -11.52
CA CYS A 56 20.82 -0.42 -12.64
C CYS A 56 20.00 -0.98 -13.80
N PRO A 57 20.27 -0.61 -15.07
CA PRO A 57 19.59 -1.19 -16.23
C PRO A 57 19.68 -2.72 -16.26
N ASN A 58 20.85 -3.27 -15.89
CA ASN A 58 21.10 -4.70 -15.77
C ASN A 58 20.62 -5.32 -14.44
N SER A 59 19.92 -4.56 -13.60
CA SER A 59 19.37 -5.00 -12.30
C SER A 59 20.40 -5.47 -11.26
N CYS A 60 21.68 -5.14 -11.41
CA CYS A 60 22.73 -5.57 -10.49
C CYS A 60 22.61 -4.92 -9.10
N MET A 61 22.20 -3.64 -9.03
CA MET A 61 22.07 -2.89 -7.79
C MET A 61 20.98 -1.81 -7.87
N LEU A 62 20.60 -1.27 -6.70
CA LEU A 62 19.68 -0.15 -6.54
C LEU A 62 20.46 1.08 -6.05
N PHE A 63 20.20 2.24 -6.63
CA PHE A 63 20.82 3.51 -6.23
C PHE A 63 20.08 4.08 -5.01
N ARG A 64 20.32 3.52 -3.81
CA ARG A 64 19.66 3.90 -2.56
C ARG A 64 20.63 3.92 -1.37
N GLY A 65 20.37 4.78 -0.40
CA GLY A 65 21.16 4.85 0.84
C GLY A 65 22.56 5.38 0.55
N LYS A 66 23.58 4.57 0.83
CA LYS A 66 24.99 4.93 0.56
C LYS A 66 25.27 5.09 -0.93
N ASP A 67 24.57 4.33 -1.76
CA ASP A 67 24.79 4.25 -3.21
C ASP A 67 23.96 5.26 -3.99
N SER A 68 23.25 6.15 -3.28
CA SER A 68 22.32 7.12 -3.88
C SER A 68 23.02 8.20 -4.70
N GLY A 69 24.29 8.49 -4.39
CA GLY A 69 25.12 9.46 -5.10
C GLY A 69 25.88 8.89 -6.30
N LEU A 70 25.76 7.59 -6.57
CA LEU A 70 26.45 6.96 -7.70
C LEU A 70 25.70 7.22 -9.01
N ASP A 71 26.47 7.56 -10.03
CA ASP A 71 25.98 7.74 -11.41
C ASP A 71 26.19 6.48 -12.27
N LYS A 72 27.00 5.52 -11.77
CA LYS A 72 27.30 4.25 -12.45
C LYS A 72 27.16 3.09 -11.48
N CYS A 73 26.80 1.93 -12.00
CA CYS A 73 26.73 0.70 -11.23
C CYS A 73 28.14 0.19 -10.90
N GLU A 74 28.42 -0.13 -9.64
CA GLU A 74 29.74 -0.65 -9.22
C GLU A 74 30.03 -2.07 -9.75
N ILE A 75 29.00 -2.84 -10.09
CA ILE A 75 29.12 -4.24 -10.50
C ILE A 75 29.36 -4.35 -12.01
N CYS A 76 28.62 -3.59 -12.82
CA CYS A 76 28.66 -3.71 -14.29
C CYS A 76 29.08 -2.43 -15.01
N ASN A 77 29.43 -1.36 -14.27
CA ASN A 77 29.81 -0.04 -14.81
C ASN A 77 28.77 0.63 -15.71
N ALA A 78 27.55 0.09 -15.79
CA ALA A 78 26.47 0.69 -16.56
C ALA A 78 26.03 2.02 -15.95
N SER A 79 25.69 2.97 -16.81
CA SER A 79 25.13 4.26 -16.41
C SER A 79 23.79 4.10 -15.69
N ARG A 80 23.58 4.88 -14.64
CA ARG A 80 22.28 5.06 -13.99
C ARG A 80 21.26 5.70 -14.91
N TYR A 81 21.69 6.62 -15.77
CA TYR A 81 20.83 7.46 -16.60
C TYR A 81 20.84 7.01 -18.07
N LYS A 82 19.66 7.09 -18.71
CA LYS A 82 19.49 6.94 -20.17
C LYS A 82 19.90 8.19 -20.92
N ASP A 83 19.61 9.35 -20.34
CA ASP A 83 19.93 10.67 -20.86
C ASP A 83 20.72 11.41 -19.77
N THR A 84 21.98 11.76 -20.09
CA THR A 84 22.91 12.42 -19.18
C THR A 84 22.58 13.89 -18.96
N GLU A 85 21.92 14.56 -19.90
CA GLU A 85 21.53 15.97 -19.78
C GLU A 85 20.30 16.11 -18.90
N LYS A 86 19.28 15.26 -19.14
CA LYS A 86 18.02 15.27 -18.37
C LYS A 86 18.06 14.42 -17.10
N LYS A 87 19.18 13.73 -16.83
CA LYS A 87 19.37 12.77 -15.74
C LYS A 87 18.16 11.84 -15.54
N THR A 88 17.64 11.33 -16.65
CA THR A 88 16.50 10.42 -16.59
C THR A 88 16.99 9.01 -16.31
N ALA A 89 16.56 8.44 -15.18
CA ALA A 89 16.96 7.09 -14.77
C ALA A 89 16.64 6.05 -15.83
N ALA A 90 17.60 5.16 -16.10
CA ALA A 90 17.46 4.12 -17.10
C ALA A 90 16.39 3.09 -16.73
N LYS A 91 16.32 2.77 -15.43
CA LYS A 91 15.34 1.87 -14.83
C LYS A 91 14.93 2.40 -13.46
N ARG A 92 13.63 2.25 -13.13
CA ARG A 92 13.05 2.63 -11.83
C ARG A 92 12.31 1.45 -11.23
N MET A 93 12.47 1.26 -9.94
CA MET A 93 11.75 0.29 -9.11
C MET A 93 10.86 1.03 -8.13
N ARG A 94 9.63 0.54 -7.91
CA ARG A 94 8.77 1.02 -6.83
C ARG A 94 9.04 0.20 -5.58
N TYR A 95 9.57 0.85 -4.55
CA TYR A 95 9.71 0.26 -3.22
C TYR A 95 8.57 0.69 -2.33
N PHE A 96 8.06 -0.27 -1.58
CA PHE A 96 7.03 -0.02 -0.62
C PHE A 96 7.59 -0.18 0.78
N PRO A 97 7.64 0.89 1.60
CA PRO A 97 8.20 0.81 2.94
C PRO A 97 7.49 -0.22 3.82
N LEU A 98 8.25 -1.22 4.28
CA LEU A 98 7.74 -2.35 5.07
C LEU A 98 7.22 -1.92 6.43
N LYS A 99 7.95 -1.07 7.17
CA LYS A 99 7.57 -0.64 8.53
C LYS A 99 6.17 -0.01 8.61
N PRO A 100 5.84 1.05 7.86
CA PRO A 100 4.49 1.65 7.91
C PRO A 100 3.42 0.70 7.37
N ARG A 101 3.77 -0.18 6.43
CA ARG A 101 2.88 -1.25 5.93
C ARG A 101 2.49 -2.22 7.03
N LEU A 102 3.47 -2.74 7.75
CA LEU A 102 3.25 -3.70 8.83
C LEU A 102 2.49 -3.07 9.99
N GLN A 103 2.81 -1.83 10.37
CA GLN A 103 2.06 -1.11 11.41
C GLN A 103 0.58 -0.95 11.05
N LYS A 104 0.28 -0.52 9.81
CA LYS A 104 -1.09 -0.40 9.31
C LYS A 104 -1.79 -1.76 9.22
N PHE A 105 -1.10 -2.80 8.74
CA PHE A 105 -1.65 -4.15 8.68
C PHE A 105 -2.02 -4.67 10.07
N ILE A 106 -1.12 -4.53 11.05
CA ILE A 106 -1.38 -4.91 12.45
C ILE A 106 -2.53 -4.09 13.04
N HIS A 107 -2.59 -2.78 12.77
CA HIS A 107 -3.68 -1.91 13.22
C HIS A 107 -5.04 -2.36 12.66
N VAL A 108 -5.12 -2.62 11.35
CA VAL A 108 -6.33 -3.14 10.70
C VAL A 108 -6.71 -4.49 11.26
N PHE A 109 -5.74 -5.39 11.45
CA PHE A 109 -5.99 -6.72 12.01
C PHE A 109 -6.59 -6.63 13.42
N LYS A 110 -6.07 -5.73 14.27
CA LYS A 110 -6.60 -5.50 15.63
C LYS A 110 -7.99 -4.86 15.65
N ASN A 111 -8.29 -3.96 14.71
CA ASN A 111 -9.54 -3.20 14.71
C ASN A 111 -10.69 -3.90 13.94
N CYS A 112 -10.37 -4.69 12.91
CA CYS A 112 -11.37 -5.43 12.13
C CYS A 112 -11.67 -6.82 12.72
N TYR A 113 -10.79 -7.38 13.55
CA TYR A 113 -11.02 -8.64 14.26
C TYR A 113 -10.86 -8.43 15.77
N PRO A 114 -11.89 -7.89 16.45
CA PRO A 114 -11.84 -7.63 17.89
C PRO A 114 -11.94 -8.91 18.74
N TYR A 115 -12.04 -10.11 18.14
CA TYR A 115 -12.06 -11.36 18.90
C TYR A 115 -10.67 -11.64 19.48
N GLU A 116 -10.63 -11.78 20.81
CA GLU A 116 -9.43 -11.92 21.64
C GLU A 116 -8.35 -12.83 21.04
N MET A 117 -7.30 -12.24 20.47
CA MET A 117 -6.00 -12.90 20.44
C MET A 117 -5.27 -12.56 21.73
N ALA A 118 -5.75 -13.14 22.84
CA ALA A 118 -4.93 -13.32 24.01
C ALA A 118 -3.76 -14.23 23.60
N PHE A 119 -2.64 -13.64 23.18
CA PHE A 119 -1.35 -14.30 23.26
C PHE A 119 -1.09 -14.57 24.73
N ARG A 120 -1.66 -15.66 25.26
CA ARG A 120 -1.15 -16.28 26.47
C ARG A 120 0.28 -16.68 26.14
N GLY A 121 1.21 -15.81 26.46
CA GLY A 121 2.61 -16.19 26.59
C GLY A 121 2.65 -17.34 27.58
N THR A 122 2.79 -18.56 27.08
CA THR A 122 3.30 -19.66 27.88
C THR A 122 4.73 -19.29 28.25
N ASN A 123 4.88 -18.70 29.44
CA ASN A 123 6.17 -18.58 30.09
C ASN A 123 6.74 -19.99 30.25
N ARG A 124 7.90 -20.22 29.65
CA ARG A 124 8.83 -21.27 30.07
C ARG A 124 9.41 -20.92 31.43
#